data_AF-A0A3M1A5W9-F1
#
_entry.id   AF-A0A3M1A5W9-F1
#
_cell.length_a   1.000
_cell.length_b   1.000
_cell.length_c   1.000
_cell.angle_alpha   90.00
_cell.angle_beta   90.00
_cell.angle_gamma   90.00
#
_symmetry.space_group_name_H-M   'P 1'
#
loop_
_entity.id
_entity.type
_entity.pdbx_description
1 polymer ?
#
loop_
_entity_poly.entity_id
_entity_poly.type
_entity_poly.pdbx_seq_one_letter_code
_entity_poly.pdbx_strand_id
1 'polypeptide(L)'
;MAFSVNTNQGALVALQSLSQTNQSLSTTQNRINTGFKVAGAADGAAVFAIAQNLRADVGGLNAVQQSLDRSISVVDVALNAAETISDLLVSLREK
;
A
#
# COMPACT_ATOMS: atom_id res chain seq x y z
N MET A 1 -7.74 -51.21 -22.16
CA MET A 1 -8.00 -50.31 -23.31
C MET A 1 -6.83 -49.34 -23.48
N ALA A 2 -5.64 -49.84 -23.82
CA ALA A 2 -4.39 -49.06 -23.76
C ALA A 2 -3.92 -48.49 -25.12
N PHE A 3 -4.63 -48.80 -26.21
CA PHE A 3 -4.30 -48.30 -27.56
C PHE A 3 -5.58 -47.93 -28.30
N SER A 4 -6.01 -46.68 -28.14
CA SER A 4 -6.97 -46.02 -29.04
C SER A 4 -6.17 -45.09 -29.94
N VAL A 5 -6.32 -45.22 -31.26
CA VAL A 5 -5.67 -44.33 -32.24
C VAL A 5 -6.34 -42.95 -32.28
N ASN A 6 -7.61 -42.88 -31.87
CA ASN A 6 -8.41 -41.65 -31.93
C ASN A 6 -8.29 -40.78 -30.66
N THR A 7 -8.04 -41.39 -29.49
CA THR A 7 -7.90 -40.66 -28.22
C THR A 7 -6.61 -41.08 -27.51
N ASN A 8 -5.67 -40.14 -27.43
CA ASN A 8 -4.41 -40.32 -26.73
C ASN A 8 -4.52 -39.77 -25.29
N GLN A 9 -4.74 -40.67 -24.34
CA GLN A 9 -4.84 -40.32 -22.92
C GLN A 9 -3.54 -39.70 -22.38
N GLY A 10 -2.38 -40.12 -22.86
CA GLY A 10 -1.08 -39.56 -22.46
C GLY A 10 -0.92 -38.10 -22.88
N ALA A 11 -1.36 -37.77 -24.11
CA ALA A 11 -1.37 -36.38 -24.60
C ALA A 11 -2.35 -35.50 -23.83
N LEU A 12 -3.52 -36.02 -23.43
CA LEU A 12 -4.49 -35.29 -22.62
C LEU A 12 -3.97 -34.98 -21.20
N VAL A 13 -3.27 -35.94 -20.59
CA VAL A 13 -2.62 -35.72 -19.28
C VAL A 13 -1.50 -34.70 -19.40
N ALA A 14 -0.66 -34.78 -20.44
CA ALA A 14 0.39 -33.79 -20.70
C ALA A 14 -0.21 -32.39 -20.92
N LEU A 15 -1.32 -32.27 -21.65
CA LEU A 15 -2.03 -31.01 -21.84
C LEU A 15 -2.60 -30.46 -20.53
N GLN A 16 -3.13 -31.32 -19.66
CA GLN A 16 -3.61 -30.93 -18.34
C GLN A 16 -2.46 -30.41 -17.46
N SER A 17 -1.31 -31.10 -17.43
CA SER A 17 -0.11 -30.64 -16.72
C SER A 17 0.44 -29.33 -17.28
N LEU A 18 0.42 -29.14 -18.60
CA LEU A 18 0.83 -27.89 -19.24
C LEU A 18 -0.12 -26.74 -18.87
N SER A 19 -1.43 -26.98 -18.89
CA SER A 19 -2.43 -26.00 -18.47
C SER A 19 -2.26 -25.57 -17.01
N GLN A 20 -1.99 -26.52 -16.11
CA GLN A 20 -1.71 -26.22 -14.69
C GLN A 20 -0.41 -25.42 -14.52
N THR A 21 0.64 -25.76 -15.28
CA THR A 21 1.90 -25.00 -15.28
C THR A 21 1.69 -23.57 -15.76
N ASN A 22 0.93 -23.37 -16.85
CA ASN A 22 0.63 -22.05 -17.38
C ASN A 22 -0.19 -21.19 -16.40
N GLN A 23 -1.15 -21.78 -15.68
CA GLN A 23 -1.91 -21.08 -14.63
C GLN A 23 -1.00 -20.65 -13.47
N SER A 24 -0.08 -21.52 -13.06
CA SER A 24 0.90 -21.22 -12.01
C SER A 24 1.89 -20.12 -12.44
N LEU A 25 2.32 -20.15 -13.71
CA LEU A 25 3.16 -19.12 -14.31
C LEU A 25 2.44 -17.77 -14.34
N SER A 26 1.18 -17.73 -14.78
CA SER A 26 0.37 -16.50 -14.80
C SER A 26 0.23 -15.88 -13.40
N THR A 27 -0.02 -16.71 -12.38
CA THR A 27 -0.09 -16.26 -10.98
C THR A 27 1.25 -15.67 -10.52
N THR A 28 2.36 -16.33 -10.85
CA THR A 28 3.70 -15.85 -10.51
C THR A 28 4.02 -14.55 -11.21
N GLN A 29 3.67 -14.42 -12.49
CA GLN A 29 3.84 -13.21 -13.28
C GLN A 29 3.05 -12.04 -12.66
N ASN A 30 1.81 -12.27 -12.24
CA ASN A 30 0.99 -11.25 -11.57
C ASN A 30 1.63 -10.77 -10.26
N ARG A 31 2.19 -11.68 -9.46
CA ARG A 31 2.91 -11.32 -8.24
C ARG A 31 4.18 -10.52 -8.52
N ILE A 32 4.93 -10.86 -9.58
CA ILE A 32 6.11 -10.09 -10.00
C ILE A 32 5.72 -8.69 -10.48
N ASN A 33 4.68 -8.59 -11.31
CA ASN A 33 4.24 -7.31 -11.87
C ASN A 33 3.67 -6.35 -10.82
N THR A 34 2.93 -6.88 -9.84
CA THR A 34 2.32 -6.07 -8.77
C THR A 34 3.23 -5.88 -7.56
N GLY A 35 4.23 -6.74 -7.38
CA GLY A 35 5.04 -6.82 -6.17
C GLY A 35 4.28 -7.34 -4.94
N PHE A 36 2.99 -7.68 -5.06
CA PHE A 36 2.17 -8.16 -3.95
C PHE A 36 1.98 -9.67 -4.02
N LYS A 37 2.11 -10.34 -2.87
CA LYS A 37 1.76 -11.77 -2.73
C LYS A 37 0.27 -12.02 -2.94
N VAL A 38 -0.58 -11.07 -2.51
CA VAL A 38 -2.04 -11.04 -2.66
C VAL A 38 -2.39 -9.72 -3.34
N ALA A 39 -2.63 -9.76 -4.65
CA ALA A 39 -2.86 -8.56 -5.44
C ALA A 39 -4.35 -8.18 -5.47
N GLY A 40 -5.25 -9.16 -5.38
CA GLY A 40 -6.69 -8.94 -5.38
C GLY A 40 -7.47 -9.82 -4.41
N ALA A 41 -8.78 -9.57 -4.32
CA ALA A 41 -9.68 -10.34 -3.47
C ALA A 41 -9.77 -11.82 -3.88
N ALA A 42 -9.54 -12.14 -5.16
CA ALA A 42 -9.51 -13.51 -5.67
C ALA A 42 -8.31 -14.33 -5.13
N ASP A 43 -7.18 -13.67 -4.84
CA ASP A 43 -5.99 -14.34 -4.30
C ASP A 43 -6.11 -14.63 -2.79
N GLY A 44 -7.00 -13.91 -2.10
CA GLY A 44 -7.22 -14.04 -0.66
C GLY A 44 -8.04 -12.89 -0.09
N ALA A 45 -9.37 -13.02 -0.13
CA ALA A 45 -10.30 -11.96 0.26
C ALA A 45 -10.06 -11.41 1.67
N ALA A 46 -9.80 -12.28 2.66
CA ALA A 46 -9.55 -11.86 4.03
C ALA A 46 -8.25 -11.04 4.17
N VAL A 47 -7.15 -11.51 3.58
CA VAL A 47 -5.85 -10.81 3.63
C VAL A 47 -5.91 -9.50 2.85
N PHE A 48 -6.56 -9.51 1.69
CA PHE A 48 -6.78 -8.31 0.90
C PHE A 48 -7.61 -7.27 1.64
N ALA A 49 -8.69 -7.67 2.32
CA ALA A 49 -9.51 -6.77 3.13
C ALA A 49 -8.74 -6.18 4.31
N ILE A 50 -7.95 -6.97 5.04
CA ILE A 50 -7.10 -6.46 6.13
C ILE A 50 -6.07 -5.48 5.56
N ALA A 51 -5.40 -5.81 4.45
CA ALA A 51 -4.45 -4.92 3.80
C ALA A 51 -5.10 -3.61 3.33
N GLN A 52 -6.35 -3.66 2.87
CA GLN A 52 -7.09 -2.47 2.46
C GLN A 52 -7.45 -1.57 3.64
N ASN A 53 -7.85 -2.14 4.78
CA ASN A 53 -8.08 -1.40 6.03
C ASN A 53 -6.77 -0.74 6.51
N LEU A 54 -5.68 -1.49 6.57
CA LEU A 54 -4.37 -0.95 6.96
C LEU A 54 -3.92 0.19 6.03
N ARG A 55 -4.16 0.07 4.72
CA ARG A 55 -3.83 1.13 3.76
C ARG A 55 -4.69 2.38 3.98
N ALA A 56 -5.96 2.21 4.37
CA ALA A 56 -6.83 3.32 4.75
C ALA A 56 -6.34 3.99 6.04
N ASP A 57 -5.97 3.21 7.06
CA ASP A 57 -5.42 3.71 8.33
C ASP A 57 -4.15 4.53 8.10
N VAL A 58 -3.21 4.02 7.28
CA VAL A 58 -2.00 4.75 6.89
C VAL A 58 -2.33 6.07 6.18
N GLY A 59 -3.35 6.08 5.30
CA GLY A 59 -3.83 7.31 4.68
C GLY A 59 -4.35 8.32 5.70
N GLY A 60 -5.14 7.85 6.67
CA GLY A 60 -5.63 8.66 7.78
C GLY A 60 -4.50 9.22 8.65
N LEU A 61 -3.53 8.39 9.02
CA LEU A 61 -2.37 8.79 9.81
C LEU A 61 -1.52 9.85 9.09
N ASN A 62 -1.32 9.73 7.78
CA ASN A 62 -0.62 10.75 6.99
C ASN A 62 -1.36 12.10 7.02
N ALA A 63 -2.70 12.10 6.94
CA ALA A 63 -3.48 13.32 7.03
C ALA A 63 -3.40 13.97 8.43
N VAL A 64 -3.39 13.15 9.49
CA VAL A 64 -3.17 13.61 10.87
C VAL A 64 -1.77 14.21 11.00
N GLN A 65 -0.74 13.53 10.51
CA GLN A 65 0.63 14.02 10.54
C GLN A 65 0.76 15.38 9.84
N GLN A 66 0.20 15.52 8.64
CA GLN A 66 0.19 16.81 7.91
C GLN A 66 -0.55 17.92 8.69
N SER A 67 -1.55 17.57 9.49
CA SER A 67 -2.28 18.53 10.32
C SER A 67 -1.46 18.94 11.56
N LEU A 68 -0.71 18.00 12.15
CA LEU A 68 0.24 18.28 13.22
C LEU A 68 1.39 19.17 12.73
N ASP A 69 1.97 18.88 11.57
CA ASP A 69 3.04 19.69 10.97
C ASP A 69 2.59 21.14 10.73
N ARG A 70 1.35 21.33 10.25
CA ARG A 70 0.74 22.66 10.14
C ARG A 70 0.57 23.35 11.49
N SER A 71 0.11 22.60 12.50
CA SER A 71 -0.09 23.15 13.85
C SER A 71 1.22 23.62 14.46
N ILE A 72 2.30 22.84 14.27
CA ILE A 72 3.66 23.23 14.66
C ILE A 72 4.07 24.52 13.96
N SER A 73 3.93 24.59 12.63
CA SER A 73 4.27 25.81 11.88
C SER A 73 3.50 27.05 12.36
N VAL A 74 2.22 26.92 12.70
CA VAL A 74 1.42 28.03 13.25
C VAL A 74 1.93 28.45 14.63
N VAL A 75 2.26 27.48 15.50
CA VAL A 75 2.82 27.75 16.82
C VAL A 75 4.18 28.45 16.70
N ASP A 76 5.04 28.01 15.78
CA ASP A 76 6.35 28.64 15.54
C ASP A 76 6.20 30.10 15.11
N VAL A 77 5.26 30.40 14.19
CA VAL A 77 4.97 31.79 13.78
C VAL A 77 4.46 32.61 14.97
N ALA A 78 3.58 32.05 15.79
CA ALA A 78 3.06 32.73 16.98
C ALA A 78 4.17 33.01 18.02
N LEU A 79 5.10 32.07 18.24
CA LEU A 79 6.24 32.25 19.12
C LEU A 79 7.17 33.37 18.64
N ASN A 80 7.55 33.36 17.36
CA ASN A 80 8.38 34.43 16.79
C ASN A 80 7.73 35.81 16.90
N ALA A 81 6.41 35.89 16.67
CA ALA A 81 5.66 37.14 16.84
C ALA A 81 5.62 37.59 18.32
N ALA A 82 5.45 36.65 19.25
CA ALA A 82 5.45 36.93 20.69
C ALA A 82 6.82 37.43 21.19
N GLU A 83 7.92 36.85 20.70
CA GLU A 83 9.28 37.32 20.98
C GLU A 83 9.46 38.76 20.50
N THR A 84 9.04 39.07 19.27
CA THR A 84 9.12 40.43 18.73
C THR A 84 8.34 41.45 19.57
N ILE A 85 7.15 41.07 20.06
CA ILE A 85 6.35 41.92 20.96
C ILE A 85 7.05 42.10 22.31
N SER A 86 7.61 41.03 22.87
CA SER A 86 8.36 41.08 24.13
C SER A 86 9.55 42.04 24.04
N ASP A 87 10.35 41.93 22.98
CA ASP A 87 11.50 42.80 22.76
C ASP A 87 11.09 44.27 22.61
N LEU A 88 9.99 44.55 21.92
CA LEU A 88 9.43 45.90 21.81
C LEU A 88 9.04 46.47 23.19
N LEU A 89 8.39 45.66 24.03
CA LEU A 89 7.99 46.07 25.38
C LEU A 89 9.21 46.36 26.27
N VAL A 90 10.27 45.57 26.16
CA VAL A 90 11.54 45.82 26.88
C VAL A 90 12.16 47.14 26.42
N SER A 91 12.24 47.37 25.09
CA SER A 91 12.79 48.62 24.54
C SER A 91 12.00 49.86 24.98
N LEU A 92 10.68 49.76 25.10
CA LEU A 92 9.83 50.85 25.60
C LEU A 92 10.04 51.14 27.10
N ARG A 93 10.42 50.13 27.89
CA ARG A 93 10.70 50.29 29.32
C ARG A 93 12.07 50.92 29.58
N GLU A 94 13.04 50.67 28.71
CA GLU A 94 14.39 51.24 28.82
C GLU A 94 14.46 52.72 28.39
N LYS A 95 13.47 53.20 27.63
CA LYS A 95 13.29 54.62 27.29
C LYS A 95 12.51 55.36 28.37
#